data_AF-A0A1F3N2V6-F1
#
_entry.id   AF-A0A1F3N2V6-F1
#
_cell.length_a   1.000
_cell.length_b   1.000
_cell.length_c   1.000
_cell.angle_alpha   90.00
_cell.angle_beta   90.00
_cell.angle_gamma   90.00
#
_symmetry.space_group_name_H-M   'P 1'
#
loop_
_entity.id
_entity.type
_entity.pdbx_description
1 polymer ?
#
loop_
_entity_poly.entity_id
_entity_poly.type
_entity_poly.pdbx_seq_one_letter_code
_entity_poly.pdbx_strand_id
1 'polypeptide(L)'
;MLLASGCDKSPEAGFYVSSPVIEIYETITFTNTSSRADFYRWSFGDGTVSDEMNPVHIYNSPGRFLVTLEAFQGSDEVDQTSMYIDVLSTTLDIEVLEYWDQYPVANASVVLYASQYDWDNQINTVYGMEWFTDANGIAVLYDLDPVVYWVDIWHQNYNNYQLADEDINNVKTYPLNLHEVNYYTFYVDYTGTTISRKDGRKVDQYKVVRAERKKPGNHTR
;
A
#
# COMPACT_ATOMS: atom_id res chain seq x y z
N MET A 1 60.26 -22.28 -7.72
CA MET A 1 59.64 -21.29 -6.80
C MET A 1 58.29 -21.86 -6.43
N LEU A 2 58.07 -22.12 -5.13
CA LEU A 2 56.93 -22.86 -4.61
C LEU A 2 55.60 -22.18 -4.97
N LEU A 3 54.63 -22.98 -5.44
CA LEU A 3 53.21 -22.65 -5.32
C LEU A 3 52.85 -22.72 -3.84
N ALA A 4 52.74 -21.56 -3.19
CA ALA A 4 52.01 -21.45 -1.95
C ALA A 4 50.59 -21.02 -2.32
N SER A 5 49.70 -21.97 -2.62
CA SER A 5 48.27 -21.71 -2.44
C SER A 5 48.04 -21.71 -0.92
N GLY A 6 48.38 -20.58 -0.29
CA GLY A 6 47.83 -20.27 1.02
C GLY A 6 46.32 -20.38 0.87
N CYS A 7 45.67 -21.07 1.81
CA CYS A 7 44.22 -21.09 1.93
C CYS A 7 43.78 -19.63 2.16
N ASP A 8 43.54 -18.88 1.08
CA ASP A 8 42.95 -17.55 1.17
C ASP A 8 41.56 -17.79 1.74
N LYS A 9 41.36 -17.27 2.95
CA LYS A 9 40.11 -17.47 3.65
C LYS A 9 39.14 -16.46 3.07
N SER A 10 38.22 -16.95 2.24
CA SER A 10 37.17 -16.17 1.58
C SER A 10 36.32 -15.39 2.59
N PRO A 11 35.67 -14.29 2.17
CA PRO A 11 34.66 -13.63 2.98
C PRO A 11 33.60 -14.64 3.45
N GLU A 12 33.05 -14.38 4.62
CA GLU A 12 31.92 -15.12 5.18
C GLU A 12 30.83 -14.10 5.49
N ALA A 13 29.78 -14.09 4.69
CA ALA A 13 28.70 -13.13 4.79
C ALA A 13 27.73 -13.54 5.91
N GLY A 14 27.42 -12.58 6.78
CA GLY A 14 26.53 -12.80 7.91
C GLY A 14 25.86 -11.51 8.33
N PHE A 15 24.60 -11.60 8.73
CA PHE A 15 23.90 -10.51 9.38
C PHE A 15 22.72 -10.99 10.22
N TYR A 16 22.21 -10.08 11.05
CA TYR A 16 20.88 -10.18 11.66
C TYR A 16 20.17 -8.83 11.54
N VAL A 17 18.87 -8.84 11.80
CA VAL A 17 18.00 -7.65 11.74
C VAL A 17 17.34 -7.38 13.08
N SER A 18 16.86 -6.15 13.28
CA SER A 18 16.06 -5.80 14.47
C SER A 18 14.81 -6.67 14.63
N SER A 19 14.10 -6.95 13.52
CA SER A 19 12.95 -7.86 13.49
C SER A 19 12.78 -8.46 12.09
N PRO A 20 12.42 -9.76 11.97
CA PRO A 20 12.08 -10.36 10.67
C PRO A 20 10.67 -9.99 10.17
N VAL A 21 9.84 -9.40 11.04
CA VAL A 21 8.47 -8.95 10.72
C VAL A 21 8.30 -7.52 11.24
N ILE A 22 7.89 -6.60 10.37
CA ILE A 22 7.70 -5.18 10.68
C ILE A 22 6.44 -4.65 9.98
N GLU A 23 5.99 -3.46 10.35
CA GLU A 23 4.97 -2.72 9.60
C GLU A 23 5.61 -1.79 8.55
N ILE A 24 4.85 -1.39 7.53
CA ILE A 24 5.30 -0.33 6.61
C ILE A 24 5.64 0.94 7.39
N TYR A 25 6.58 1.73 6.87
CA TYR A 25 7.14 2.93 7.52
C TYR A 25 7.88 2.70 8.86
N GLU A 26 7.90 1.46 9.38
CA GLU A 26 8.76 1.11 10.50
C GLU A 26 10.23 1.09 10.06
N THR A 27 11.10 1.56 10.96
CA THR A 27 12.55 1.55 10.75
C THR A 27 13.13 0.19 11.13
N ILE A 28 13.70 -0.53 10.15
CA ILE A 28 14.46 -1.76 10.37
C ILE A 28 15.96 -1.48 10.34
N THR A 29 16.70 -2.09 11.26
CA THR A 29 18.16 -1.98 11.31
C THR A 29 18.81 -3.30 10.95
N PHE A 30 19.88 -3.24 10.17
CA PHE A 30 20.67 -4.39 9.76
C PHE A 30 22.02 -4.35 10.46
N THR A 31 22.40 -5.44 11.12
CA THR A 31 23.72 -5.58 11.73
C THR A 31 24.54 -6.63 10.99
N ASN A 32 25.61 -6.16 10.37
CA ASN A 32 26.57 -7.01 9.68
C ASN A 32 27.45 -7.77 10.68
N THR A 33 27.53 -9.08 10.50
CA THR A 33 28.40 -10.00 11.25
C THR A 33 29.36 -10.73 10.32
N SER A 34 29.57 -10.21 9.12
CA SER A 34 30.44 -10.79 8.12
C SER A 34 31.88 -10.77 8.58
N SER A 35 32.67 -11.73 8.12
CA SER A 35 34.10 -11.78 8.41
C SER A 35 34.90 -11.79 7.11
N ARG A 36 36.13 -11.27 7.19
CA ARG A 36 37.09 -11.23 6.07
C ARG A 36 36.57 -10.48 4.83
N ALA A 37 35.85 -9.38 5.04
CA ALA A 37 35.36 -8.51 3.99
C ALA A 37 35.82 -7.06 4.20
N ASP A 38 36.08 -6.36 3.09
CA ASP A 38 36.52 -4.97 3.02
C ASP A 38 35.33 -4.01 2.78
N PHE A 39 34.33 -4.46 2.02
CA PHE A 39 33.13 -3.68 1.69
C PHE A 39 31.91 -4.58 1.51
N TYR A 40 30.74 -3.94 1.52
CA TYR A 40 29.45 -4.60 1.58
C TYR A 40 28.51 -4.00 0.56
N ARG A 41 27.57 -4.81 0.09
CA ARG A 41 26.43 -4.35 -0.68
C ARG A 41 25.17 -5.03 -0.19
N TRP A 42 24.18 -4.22 0.11
CA TRP A 42 22.85 -4.65 0.49
C TRP A 42 21.90 -4.48 -0.68
N SER A 43 21.08 -5.49 -0.93
CA SER A 43 19.89 -5.38 -1.75
C SER A 43 18.69 -5.70 -0.87
N PHE A 44 17.80 -4.74 -0.65
CA PHE A 44 16.68 -4.92 0.28
C PHE A 44 15.49 -5.66 -0.34
N GLY A 45 15.51 -5.94 -1.64
CA GLY A 45 14.46 -6.67 -2.35
C GLY A 45 13.29 -5.81 -2.83
N ASP A 46 13.26 -4.52 -2.47
CA ASP A 46 12.29 -3.51 -2.95
C ASP A 46 12.84 -2.63 -4.09
N GLY A 47 14.03 -2.97 -4.58
CA GLY A 47 14.76 -2.22 -5.62
C GLY A 47 15.76 -1.21 -5.07
N THR A 48 15.80 -0.98 -3.76
CA THR A 48 16.81 -0.14 -3.11
C THR A 48 18.04 -0.94 -2.67
N VAL A 49 19.16 -0.24 -2.50
CA VAL A 49 20.47 -0.81 -2.15
C VAL A 49 21.21 0.10 -1.16
N SER A 50 22.20 -0.44 -0.47
CA SER A 50 23.13 0.33 0.39
C SER A 50 24.51 -0.29 0.41
N ASP A 51 25.56 0.53 0.55
CA ASP A 51 26.94 0.08 0.75
C ASP A 51 27.40 0.30 2.20
N GLU A 52 26.50 0.71 3.10
CA GLU A 52 26.81 0.91 4.52
C GLU A 52 27.09 -0.42 5.22
N MET A 53 27.97 -0.39 6.22
CA MET A 53 28.26 -1.59 7.02
C MET A 53 27.02 -2.06 7.79
N ASN A 54 26.26 -1.16 8.41
CA ASN A 54 25.06 -1.46 9.19
C ASN A 54 23.94 -0.50 8.79
N PRO A 55 23.26 -0.73 7.64
CA PRO A 55 22.27 0.20 7.14
C PRO A 55 21.01 0.21 7.99
N VAL A 56 20.28 1.30 7.85
CA VAL A 56 18.90 1.45 8.28
C VAL A 56 18.02 1.53 7.03
N HIS A 57 16.86 0.88 7.06
CA HIS A 57 15.94 0.88 5.92
C HIS A 57 14.48 1.09 6.36
N ILE A 58 13.67 1.59 5.43
CA ILE A 58 12.22 1.78 5.61
C ILE A 58 11.53 1.28 4.34
N TYR A 59 10.58 0.34 4.51
CA TYR A 59 9.75 -0.14 3.42
C TYR A 59 8.44 0.65 3.36
N ASN A 60 8.10 1.15 2.16
CA ASN A 60 6.90 1.97 1.93
C ASN A 60 5.73 1.17 1.34
N SER A 61 5.87 -0.15 1.22
CA SER A 61 4.83 -1.03 0.68
C SER A 61 4.88 -2.37 1.39
N PRO A 62 3.72 -2.99 1.68
CA PRO A 62 3.69 -4.30 2.27
C PRO A 62 4.20 -5.35 1.28
N GLY A 63 4.74 -6.44 1.80
CA GLY A 63 5.26 -7.52 0.98
C GLY A 63 6.28 -8.37 1.69
N ARG A 64 6.72 -9.41 0.99
CA ARG A 64 7.79 -10.29 1.44
C ARG A 64 9.05 -9.99 0.65
N PHE A 65 10.04 -9.39 1.30
CA PHE A 65 11.25 -8.89 0.66
C PHE A 65 12.43 -9.79 0.98
N LEU A 66 13.16 -10.22 -0.06
CA LEU A 66 14.39 -10.99 0.11
C LEU A 66 15.56 -10.01 0.24
N VAL A 67 16.01 -9.80 1.46
CA VAL A 67 17.21 -9.00 1.73
C VAL A 67 18.44 -9.86 1.48
N THR A 68 19.39 -9.33 0.73
CA THR A 68 20.69 -9.98 0.46
C THR A 68 21.82 -9.05 0.86
N LEU A 69 22.77 -9.59 1.62
CA LEU A 69 24.07 -8.98 1.90
C LEU A 69 25.12 -9.70 1.07
N GLU A 70 25.84 -8.95 0.24
CA GLU A 70 27.08 -9.36 -0.41
C GLU A 70 28.26 -8.77 0.37
N ALA A 71 29.19 -9.62 0.79
CA ALA A 71 30.41 -9.23 1.50
C ALA A 71 31.62 -9.53 0.62
N PHE A 72 32.44 -8.51 0.35
CA PHE A 72 33.51 -8.58 -0.64
C PHE A 72 34.88 -8.49 0.01
N GLN A 73 35.83 -9.28 -0.48
CA GLN A 73 37.25 -9.17 -0.17
C GLN A 73 38.02 -8.85 -1.46
N GLY A 74 38.61 -7.65 -1.54
CA GLY A 74 39.18 -7.17 -2.81
C GLY A 74 38.14 -7.14 -3.96
N SER A 75 38.59 -7.32 -5.20
CA SER A 75 37.71 -7.28 -6.38
C SER A 75 37.11 -8.62 -6.81
N ASP A 76 37.63 -9.74 -6.29
CA ASP A 76 37.47 -11.06 -6.92
C ASP A 76 36.75 -12.08 -6.01
N GLU A 77 36.69 -11.83 -4.70
CA GLU A 77 36.07 -12.75 -3.73
C GLU A 77 34.82 -12.13 -3.10
N VAL A 78 33.72 -12.88 -3.15
CA VAL A 78 32.43 -12.49 -2.59
C VAL A 78 31.78 -13.70 -1.93
N ASP A 79 31.18 -13.47 -0.78
CA ASP A 79 30.20 -14.37 -0.19
C ASP A 79 28.89 -13.60 0.01
N GLN A 80 27.78 -14.32 0.05
CA GLN A 80 26.48 -13.70 0.23
C GLN A 80 25.60 -14.51 1.16
N THR A 81 24.73 -13.80 1.86
CA THR A 81 23.67 -14.40 2.67
C THR A 81 22.38 -13.62 2.49
N SER A 82 21.25 -14.28 2.69
CA SER A 82 19.94 -13.68 2.48
C SER A 82 18.94 -14.07 3.56
N MET A 83 18.00 -13.16 3.85
CA MET A 83 16.85 -13.45 4.70
C MET A 83 15.59 -12.76 4.19
N TYR A 84 14.44 -13.37 4.44
CA TYR A 84 13.16 -12.73 4.17
C TYR A 84 12.77 -11.81 5.32
N ILE A 85 12.25 -10.64 4.96
CA ILE A 85 11.54 -9.73 5.86
C ILE A 85 10.09 -9.66 5.39
N ASP A 86 9.16 -9.91 6.32
CA ASP A 86 7.73 -9.75 6.07
C ASP A 86 7.31 -8.35 6.55
N VAL A 87 6.92 -7.51 5.59
CA VAL A 87 6.45 -6.14 5.84
C VAL A 87 4.93 -6.15 5.75
N LEU A 88 4.28 -5.90 6.89
CA LEU A 88 2.85 -6.00 7.05
C LEU A 88 2.17 -4.64 6.89
N SER A 89 0.92 -4.66 6.47
CA SER A 89 0.04 -3.49 6.48
C SER A 89 -1.42 -3.95 6.49
N THR A 90 -2.27 -3.25 7.23
CA THR A 90 -3.72 -3.36 7.04
C THR A 90 -4.07 -2.62 5.77
N THR A 91 -4.56 -3.37 4.78
CA THR A 91 -4.89 -2.82 3.46
C THR A 91 -6.41 -2.82 3.26
N LEU A 92 -6.93 -1.81 2.59
CA LEU A 92 -8.31 -1.74 2.13
C LEU A 92 -8.33 -1.55 0.61
N ASP A 93 -8.80 -2.59 -0.09
CA ASP A 93 -9.05 -2.59 -1.53
C ASP A 93 -10.52 -2.20 -1.75
N ILE A 94 -10.72 -1.04 -2.37
CA ILE A 94 -12.03 -0.50 -2.74
C ILE A 94 -12.20 -0.61 -4.25
N GLU A 95 -13.15 -1.43 -4.67
CA GLU A 95 -13.61 -1.51 -6.06
C GLU A 95 -14.88 -0.66 -6.21
N VAL A 96 -14.91 0.20 -7.22
CA VAL A 96 -16.05 1.06 -7.54
C VAL A 96 -16.60 0.65 -8.89
N LEU A 97 -17.87 0.21 -8.88
CA LEU A 97 -18.59 -0.23 -10.07
C LEU A 97 -19.82 0.63 -10.30
N GLU A 98 -20.21 0.79 -11.56
CA GLU A 98 -21.52 1.32 -11.92
C GLU A 98 -22.61 0.31 -11.53
N TYR A 99 -23.74 0.78 -11.00
CA TYR A 99 -24.74 -0.10 -10.39
C TYR A 99 -25.44 -1.05 -11.37
N TRP A 100 -25.77 -0.59 -12.57
CA TRP A 100 -26.61 -1.34 -13.51
C TRP A 100 -25.80 -2.35 -14.34
N ASP A 101 -24.70 -1.90 -14.91
CA ASP A 101 -23.87 -2.63 -15.86
C ASP A 101 -22.61 -3.19 -15.20
N GLN A 102 -22.35 -2.87 -13.92
CA GLN A 102 -21.16 -3.29 -13.17
C GLN A 102 -19.84 -2.92 -13.84
N TYR A 103 -19.87 -1.82 -14.60
CA TYR A 103 -18.69 -1.32 -15.29
C TYR A 103 -17.74 -0.65 -14.28
N PRO A 104 -16.43 -0.93 -14.34
CA PRO A 104 -15.48 -0.27 -13.44
C PRO A 104 -15.43 1.24 -13.62
N VAL A 105 -15.53 1.98 -12.51
CA VAL A 105 -15.51 3.44 -12.51
C VAL A 105 -14.10 3.92 -12.25
N ALA A 106 -13.39 4.30 -13.30
CA ALA A 106 -12.04 4.85 -13.21
C ALA A 106 -12.02 6.30 -12.75
N ASN A 107 -10.99 6.67 -11.99
CA ASN A 107 -10.80 8.00 -11.39
C ASN A 107 -11.96 8.45 -10.48
N ALA A 108 -12.71 7.52 -9.88
CA ALA A 108 -13.57 7.84 -8.76
C ALA A 108 -12.69 8.24 -7.58
N SER A 109 -13.05 9.32 -6.90
CA SER A 109 -12.45 9.69 -5.63
C SER A 109 -12.97 8.77 -4.54
N VAL A 110 -12.08 8.40 -3.61
CA VAL A 110 -12.39 7.59 -2.44
C VAL A 110 -11.78 8.30 -1.23
N VAL A 111 -12.63 8.63 -0.25
CA VAL A 111 -12.24 9.35 0.96
C VAL A 111 -12.69 8.57 2.18
N LEU A 112 -11.81 8.48 3.18
CA LEU A 112 -12.10 7.79 4.44
C LEU A 112 -12.22 8.77 5.60
N TYR A 113 -13.15 8.49 6.50
CA TYR A 113 -13.28 9.16 7.80
C TYR A 113 -13.30 8.13 8.91
N ALA A 114 -12.49 8.34 9.95
CA ALA A 114 -12.35 7.41 11.07
C ALA A 114 -13.45 7.55 12.13
N SER A 115 -14.29 8.59 12.03
CA SER A 115 -15.40 8.83 12.95
C SER A 115 -16.64 9.33 12.24
N GLN A 116 -17.80 9.08 12.85
CA GLN A 116 -19.07 9.60 12.34
C GLN A 116 -19.10 11.13 12.38
N TYR A 117 -18.48 11.74 13.39
CA TYR A 117 -18.42 13.20 13.48
C TYR A 117 -17.63 13.80 12.31
N ASP A 118 -16.48 13.21 11.99
CA ASP A 118 -15.65 13.63 10.86
C ASP A 118 -16.38 13.44 9.53
N TRP A 119 -17.12 12.33 9.38
CA TRP A 119 -18.02 12.07 8.25
C TRP A 119 -19.13 13.13 8.12
N ASP A 120 -19.92 13.31 9.18
CA ASP A 120 -21.08 14.22 9.20
C ASP A 120 -20.68 15.68 8.92
N ASN A 121 -19.43 16.05 9.23
CA ASN A 121 -18.90 17.40 9.03
C ASN A 121 -17.89 17.51 7.88
N GLN A 122 -17.55 16.39 7.22
CA GLN A 122 -16.54 16.28 6.17
C GLN A 122 -15.19 16.94 6.52
N ILE A 123 -14.68 16.65 7.72
CA ILE A 123 -13.39 17.16 8.21
C ILE A 123 -12.46 16.00 8.57
N ASN A 124 -11.17 16.27 8.73
CA ASN A 124 -10.17 15.30 9.22
C ASN A 124 -10.24 13.93 8.51
N THR A 125 -10.16 13.94 7.18
CA THR A 125 -10.04 12.69 6.42
C THR A 125 -8.81 11.91 6.87
N VAL A 126 -8.83 10.59 6.70
CA VAL A 126 -7.70 9.73 7.05
C VAL A 126 -6.45 10.22 6.30
N TYR A 127 -5.42 10.60 7.06
CA TYR A 127 -4.18 11.23 6.59
C TYR A 127 -4.34 12.52 5.76
N GLY A 128 -5.51 13.15 5.75
CA GLY A 128 -5.78 14.26 4.84
C GLY A 128 -5.79 13.83 3.37
N MET A 129 -5.94 12.54 3.09
CA MET A 129 -5.76 11.95 1.76
C MET A 129 -7.09 11.76 1.03
N GLU A 130 -6.99 11.79 -0.30
CA GLU A 130 -8.02 11.44 -1.27
C GLU A 130 -7.39 10.42 -2.24
N TRP A 131 -7.98 9.25 -2.35
CA TRP A 131 -7.51 8.20 -3.25
C TRP A 131 -8.33 8.18 -4.52
N PHE A 132 -7.75 7.69 -5.61
CA PHE A 132 -8.43 7.58 -6.90
C PHE A 132 -8.38 6.16 -7.41
N THR A 133 -9.51 5.69 -7.95
CA THR A 133 -9.57 4.39 -8.59
C THR A 133 -8.78 4.37 -9.91
N ASP A 134 -8.13 3.25 -10.19
CA ASP A 134 -7.43 3.00 -11.45
C ASP A 134 -8.40 2.68 -12.60
N ALA A 135 -7.87 2.26 -13.76
CA ALA A 135 -8.68 1.90 -14.93
C ALA A 135 -9.62 0.71 -14.70
N ASN A 136 -9.36 -0.11 -13.68
CA ASN A 136 -10.18 -1.25 -13.27
C ASN A 136 -11.12 -0.88 -12.12
N GLY A 137 -11.26 0.41 -11.79
CA GLY A 137 -12.14 0.87 -10.74
C GLY A 137 -11.62 0.56 -9.33
N ILE A 138 -10.33 0.28 -9.16
CA ILE A 138 -9.76 -0.12 -7.87
C ILE A 138 -8.93 1.01 -7.26
N ALA A 139 -9.20 1.34 -5.99
CA ALA A 139 -8.34 2.15 -5.13
C ALA A 139 -7.77 1.24 -4.02
N VAL A 140 -6.46 1.28 -3.80
CA VAL A 140 -5.77 0.51 -2.76
C VAL A 140 -5.21 1.44 -1.70
N LEU A 141 -5.62 1.23 -0.45
CA LEU A 141 -5.25 2.05 0.69
C LEU A 141 -4.46 1.20 1.67
N TYR A 142 -3.29 1.69 2.09
CA TYR A 142 -2.40 1.02 3.04
C TYR A 142 -2.32 1.80 4.35
N ASP A 143 -1.67 1.19 5.34
CA ASP A 143 -1.36 1.78 6.65
C ASP A 143 -2.59 2.05 7.52
N LEU A 144 -3.67 1.30 7.32
CA LEU A 144 -4.91 1.60 8.03
C LEU A 144 -4.95 1.00 9.44
N ASP A 145 -5.61 1.71 10.35
CA ASP A 145 -5.96 1.16 11.65
C ASP A 145 -7.08 0.11 11.53
N PRO A 146 -7.14 -0.90 12.42
CA PRO A 146 -8.18 -1.94 12.40
C PRO A 146 -9.53 -1.44 12.97
N VAL A 147 -10.03 -0.31 12.45
CA VAL A 147 -11.25 0.37 12.87
C VAL A 147 -12.31 0.36 11.77
N VAL A 148 -13.47 0.93 12.07
CA VAL A 148 -14.52 1.20 11.08
C VAL A 148 -14.21 2.52 10.40
N TYR A 149 -14.23 2.53 9.07
CA TYR A 149 -14.15 3.75 8.27
C TYR A 149 -15.50 4.05 7.63
N TRP A 150 -15.87 5.33 7.65
CA TRP A 150 -16.92 5.88 6.79
C TRP A 150 -16.28 6.20 5.43
N VAL A 151 -16.96 5.83 4.35
CA VAL A 151 -16.40 5.89 3.01
C VAL A 151 -17.23 6.81 2.14
N ASP A 152 -16.60 7.85 1.60
CA ASP A 152 -17.20 8.73 0.60
C ASP A 152 -16.64 8.40 -0.77
N ILE A 153 -17.48 8.50 -1.80
CA ILE A 153 -17.10 8.28 -3.19
C ILE A 153 -17.76 9.33 -4.07
N TRP A 154 -16.96 10.18 -4.70
CA TRP A 154 -17.45 11.18 -5.65
C TRP A 154 -16.65 11.20 -6.94
N HIS A 155 -17.19 11.87 -7.97
CA HIS A 155 -16.46 12.09 -9.21
C HIS A 155 -15.33 13.11 -8.98
N GLN A 156 -14.10 12.79 -9.38
CA GLN A 156 -12.84 13.59 -9.26
C GLN A 156 -12.89 15.10 -9.58
N ASN A 157 -13.98 15.63 -10.15
CA ASN A 157 -14.10 17.04 -10.56
C ASN A 157 -15.34 17.75 -10.01
N TYR A 158 -16.09 17.10 -9.13
CA TYR A 158 -17.33 17.61 -8.56
C TYR A 158 -17.41 17.14 -7.13
N ASN A 159 -16.93 17.98 -6.21
CA ASN A 159 -17.28 17.83 -4.81
C ASN A 159 -18.82 17.82 -4.74
N ASN A 160 -19.38 16.68 -4.37
CA ASN A 160 -20.80 16.39 -4.37
C ASN A 160 -21.46 16.84 -3.05
N TYR A 161 -20.90 17.80 -2.30
CA TYR A 161 -21.41 18.30 -1.02
C TYR A 161 -22.95 18.51 -0.93
N GLN A 162 -23.61 18.78 -2.06
CA GLN A 162 -25.07 18.94 -2.13
C GLN A 162 -25.87 17.61 -2.24
N LEU A 163 -25.20 16.46 -2.32
CA LEU A 163 -25.78 15.13 -2.55
C LEU A 163 -25.33 14.07 -1.52
N ALA A 164 -24.56 14.42 -0.49
CA ALA A 164 -24.21 13.47 0.58
C ALA A 164 -25.47 12.89 1.27
N ASP A 165 -26.57 13.65 1.28
CA ASP A 165 -27.90 13.21 1.74
C ASP A 165 -28.62 12.26 0.75
N GLU A 166 -28.11 12.11 -0.48
CA GLU A 166 -28.64 11.21 -1.53
C GLU A 166 -27.90 9.87 -1.64
N ASP A 167 -26.73 9.75 -1.00
CA ASP A 167 -26.06 8.46 -0.81
C ASP A 167 -26.91 7.55 0.08
N ILE A 168 -26.67 6.23 0.02
CA ILE A 168 -27.23 5.36 1.06
C ILE A 168 -26.76 5.88 2.42
N ASN A 169 -27.70 6.26 3.28
CA ASN A 169 -27.40 6.69 4.63
C ASN A 169 -26.49 5.64 5.30
N ASN A 170 -25.25 6.04 5.66
CA ASN A 170 -24.29 5.25 6.45
C ASN A 170 -23.40 4.26 5.65
N VAL A 171 -22.66 4.76 4.65
CA VAL A 171 -21.62 3.98 3.94
C VAL A 171 -20.41 3.76 4.84
N LYS A 172 -20.26 2.54 5.38
CA LYS A 172 -19.14 2.19 6.27
C LYS A 172 -18.57 0.80 6.05
N THR A 173 -17.31 0.62 6.43
CA THR A 173 -16.69 -0.69 6.55
C THR A 173 -17.14 -1.41 7.82
N TYR A 174 -16.77 -2.68 7.94
CA TYR A 174 -16.59 -3.38 9.20
C TYR A 174 -15.20 -3.02 9.76
N PRO A 175 -14.92 -3.29 11.04
CA PRO A 175 -13.55 -3.23 11.53
C PRO A 175 -12.62 -3.98 10.59
N LEU A 176 -11.58 -3.30 10.12
CA LEU A 176 -10.61 -3.93 9.25
C LEU A 176 -9.84 -5.00 10.00
N ASN A 177 -9.53 -6.10 9.32
CA ASN A 177 -8.65 -7.13 9.86
C ASN A 177 -7.21 -6.60 9.82
N LEU A 178 -6.56 -6.56 10.99
CA LEU A 178 -5.18 -6.11 11.15
C LEU A 178 -4.22 -6.95 10.30
N HIS A 179 -3.30 -6.29 9.59
CA HIS A 179 -2.27 -6.92 8.74
C HIS A 179 -2.81 -7.81 7.61
N GLU A 180 -4.08 -7.63 7.25
CA GLU A 180 -4.73 -8.33 6.14
C GLU A 180 -5.21 -7.35 5.07
N VAL A 181 -5.51 -7.90 3.88
CA VAL A 181 -6.23 -7.18 2.84
C VAL A 181 -7.73 -7.30 3.08
N ASN A 182 -8.39 -6.16 3.21
CA ASN A 182 -9.82 -6.02 3.38
C ASN A 182 -10.45 -5.58 2.07
N TYR A 183 -11.54 -6.22 1.65
CA TYR A 183 -12.10 -6.02 0.32
C TYR A 183 -13.51 -5.47 0.38
N TYR A 184 -13.75 -4.38 -0.35
CA TYR A 184 -15.07 -3.77 -0.49
C TYR A 184 -15.38 -3.43 -1.94
N THR A 185 -16.61 -3.71 -2.36
CA THR A 185 -17.17 -3.17 -3.61
C THR A 185 -18.24 -2.14 -3.27
N PHE A 186 -18.12 -0.96 -3.85
CA PHE A 186 -19.15 0.07 -3.80
C PHE A 186 -19.74 0.23 -5.19
N TYR A 187 -21.07 0.23 -5.26
CA TYR A 187 -21.79 0.47 -6.48
C TYR A 187 -22.29 1.89 -6.48
N VAL A 188 -21.98 2.62 -7.54
CA VAL A 188 -22.41 4.00 -7.75
C VAL A 188 -23.44 4.07 -8.86
N ASP A 189 -24.42 4.95 -8.70
CA ASP A 189 -25.41 5.28 -9.73
C ASP A 189 -25.22 6.74 -10.14
N TYR A 190 -25.32 7.00 -11.44
CA TYR A 190 -25.17 8.34 -11.99
C TYR A 190 -26.45 9.14 -11.74
N THR A 191 -26.38 10.20 -10.96
CA THR A 191 -27.53 11.09 -10.77
C THR A 191 -27.70 11.90 -12.05
N GLY A 192 -28.84 11.77 -12.74
CA GLY A 192 -29.15 12.49 -13.98
C GLY A 192 -29.26 14.02 -13.83
N THR A 193 -28.76 14.61 -12.75
CA THR A 193 -28.84 16.01 -12.38
C THR A 193 -27.76 16.80 -13.13
N THR A 194 -28.11 17.24 -14.35
CA THR A 194 -27.18 17.98 -15.22
C THR A 194 -26.91 19.39 -14.67
N ILE A 195 -25.83 19.61 -13.92
CA ILE A 195 -25.31 20.97 -13.73
C ILE A 195 -24.46 21.30 -14.97
N SER A 196 -25.01 22.14 -15.86
CA SER A 196 -24.29 22.57 -17.05
C SER A 196 -23.14 23.49 -16.66
N ARG A 197 -21.89 23.07 -16.93
CA ARG A 197 -20.75 23.99 -16.92
C ARG A 197 -20.96 25.09 -17.98
N LYS A 198 -20.34 26.26 -17.79
CA LYS A 198 -20.37 27.37 -18.78
C LYS A 198 -19.83 26.99 -20.17
N ASP A 199 -19.21 25.81 -20.32
CA ASP A 199 -18.67 25.25 -21.55
C ASP A 199 -19.57 24.16 -22.20
N GLY A 200 -20.73 23.84 -21.61
CA GLY A 200 -21.70 22.90 -22.17
C GLY A 200 -21.39 21.41 -21.97
N ARG A 201 -20.37 21.04 -21.17
CA ARG A 201 -20.13 19.63 -20.80
C ARG A 201 -21.11 19.19 -19.71
N LYS A 202 -21.76 18.04 -19.93
CA LYS A 202 -22.61 17.36 -18.93
C LYS A 202 -21.74 16.72 -17.86
N VAL A 203 -22.27 16.69 -16.65
CA VAL A 203 -21.57 16.18 -15.47
C VAL A 203 -22.46 15.15 -14.84
N ASP A 204 -21.98 13.92 -14.76
CA ASP A 204 -22.70 12.88 -14.04
C ASP A 204 -22.10 12.82 -12.62
N GLN A 205 -22.86 13.29 -11.63
CA GLN A 205 -22.51 13.10 -10.22
C GLN A 205 -22.83 11.66 -9.82
N TYR A 206 -22.10 11.10 -8.86
CA TYR A 206 -22.31 9.74 -8.38
C TYR A 206 -22.99 9.80 -7.03
N LYS A 207 -23.87 8.84 -6.79
CA LYS A 207 -24.27 8.46 -5.45
C LYS A 207 -23.93 7.00 -5.19
N VAL A 208 -23.46 6.68 -3.99
CA VAL A 208 -23.26 5.29 -3.56
C VAL A 208 -24.63 4.68 -3.26
N VAL A 209 -25.00 3.65 -4.01
CA VAL A 209 -26.30 2.97 -3.88
C VAL A 209 -26.22 1.62 -3.20
N ARG A 210 -25.01 1.03 -3.09
CA ARG A 210 -24.77 -0.25 -2.43
C ARG A 210 -23.30 -0.39 -2.04
N ALA A 211 -23.04 -1.04 -0.90
CA ALA A 211 -21.70 -1.41 -0.46
C ALA A 211 -21.67 -2.88 -0.03
N GLU A 212 -20.63 -3.60 -0.41
CA GLU A 212 -20.49 -5.04 -0.13
C GLU A 212 -19.08 -5.37 0.35
N ARG A 213 -18.95 -6.04 1.49
CA ARG A 213 -17.70 -6.68 1.88
C ARG A 213 -17.51 -7.95 1.05
N LYS A 214 -16.37 -8.08 0.37
CA LYS A 214 -15.97 -9.30 -0.30
C LYS A 214 -15.10 -10.17 0.61
N LYS A 215 -15.22 -11.49 0.45
CA LYS A 215 -14.32 -12.45 1.09
C LYS A 215 -13.01 -12.53 0.31
N PRO A 216 -11.87 -12.78 0.98
CA PRO A 216 -10.61 -13.07 0.30
C PRO A 216 -10.80 -14.22 -0.72
N GLY A 217 -10.44 -14.00 -1.98
CA GLY A 217 -10.57 -14.98 -3.08
C GLY A 217 -11.72 -14.75 -4.08
N ASN A 218 -12.64 -13.81 -3.80
CA ASN A 218 -13.64 -13.36 -4.79
C ASN A 218 -13.22 -12.06 -5.52
N HIS A 219 -11.98 -11.62 -5.32
CA HIS A 219 -11.34 -10.56 -6.11
C HIS A 219 -10.37 -11.20 -7.09
N THR A 220 -10.60 -11.00 -8.39
CA THR A 220 -9.58 -11.21 -9.42
C THR A 220 -8.89 -9.88 -9.68
N ARG A 221 -7.59 -9.84 -9.38
CA ARG A 221 -6.66 -8.78 -9.79
C ARG A 221 -6.34 -8.92 -11.28
#